data_AF-A0A1Y5EU84-F1
#
_entry.id   AF-A0A1Y5EU84-F1
#
_cell.length_a   1.000
_cell.length_b   1.000
_cell.length_c   1.000
_cell.angle_alpha   90.00
_cell.angle_beta   90.00
_cell.angle_gamma   90.00
#
_symmetry.space_group_name_H-M   'P 1'
#
loop_
_entity.id
_entity.type
_entity.pdbx_description
1 polymer ?
#
loop_
_entity_poly.entity_id
_entity_poly.type
_entity_poly.pdbx_seq_one_letter_code
_entity_poly.pdbx_strand_id
1 'polypeptide(L)'
;MPVIMPVDSVGLVSPTTLHIDNPITLDCGRSLPSYDLVYETYGELNADKSNAVLICHALSGDHHAAGYHDMEDKKPGWWDSAIGPGKAIDTNQFFVVSLNNLGGCKGSTGPNSINPETEKIYGPDFPIVTVSDWVKSQSVLADQLEITQWAAVIGGSLGGMQALQWAISLPERLRHVLIIAAAPKLSAQNIAFNEVARTAIKADPDFHDGHYAAHDTLPRHGLGLARMLGHITYLSDEAMGEKFGRELRTGTINYGYDVDFQIESYLRYQSSNFVERFDANTYLLMTKALDYFDPAKDFDDDLTATMANIKAKCL
;
A
#
# COMPACT_ATOMS: atom_id res chain seq x y z
N MET A 1 10.83 4.18 23.29
CA MET A 1 10.39 3.05 24.13
C MET A 1 9.01 3.34 24.65
N PRO A 2 7.98 2.58 24.26
CA PRO A 2 6.96 2.20 25.22
C PRO A 2 7.52 1.02 26.04
N VAL A 3 7.88 1.25 27.30
CA VAL A 3 8.21 0.17 28.25
C VAL A 3 6.95 -0.64 28.61
N ILE A 4 5.77 -0.12 28.25
CA ILE A 4 4.44 -0.72 28.43
C ILE A 4 3.66 -0.47 27.14
N MET A 5 3.13 -1.52 26.53
CA MET A 5 2.25 -1.38 25.36
C MET A 5 0.90 -0.80 25.78
N PRO A 6 0.23 0.00 24.92
CA PRO A 6 -1.14 0.45 25.16
C PRO A 6 -2.08 -0.74 25.42
N VAL A 7 -3.06 -0.57 26.31
CA VAL A 7 -4.03 -1.64 26.66
C VAL A 7 -4.91 -2.03 25.46
N ASP A 8 -5.13 -1.10 24.55
CA ASP A 8 -5.85 -1.25 23.28
C ASP A 8 -4.91 -1.59 22.10
N SER A 9 -3.69 -2.04 22.38
CA SER A 9 -2.75 -2.57 21.39
C SER A 9 -3.02 -4.06 21.12
N VAL A 10 -2.80 -4.49 19.88
CA VAL A 10 -2.77 -5.93 19.51
C VAL A 10 -1.48 -6.62 19.95
N GLY A 11 -0.50 -5.86 20.48
CA GLY A 11 0.72 -6.41 21.04
C GLY A 11 1.86 -6.56 20.04
N LEU A 12 2.72 -7.56 20.28
CA LEU A 12 3.73 -7.99 19.30
C LEU A 12 3.07 -8.87 18.24
N VAL A 13 3.40 -8.62 16.98
CA VAL A 13 2.87 -9.34 15.83
C VAL A 13 4.03 -9.76 14.95
N SER A 14 3.94 -10.97 14.38
CA SER A 14 4.93 -11.47 13.44
C SER A 14 4.25 -11.74 12.10
N PRO A 15 4.85 -11.31 10.97
CA PRO A 15 4.32 -11.61 9.66
C PRO A 15 4.45 -13.10 9.33
N THR A 16 3.50 -13.58 8.54
CA THR A 16 3.51 -14.93 7.95
C THR A 16 3.72 -14.84 6.46
N THR A 17 4.61 -15.68 5.92
CA THR A 17 4.80 -15.84 4.47
C THR A 17 4.05 -17.08 4.00
N LEU A 18 3.12 -16.87 3.07
CA LEU A 18 2.40 -17.93 2.38
C LEU A 18 2.99 -18.10 0.98
N HIS A 19 3.65 -19.23 0.73
CA HIS A 19 4.11 -19.62 -0.60
C HIS A 19 2.96 -20.23 -1.41
N ILE A 20 2.82 -19.81 -2.67
CA ILE A 20 1.79 -20.29 -3.58
C ILE A 20 2.48 -20.82 -4.85
N ASP A 21 2.39 -22.13 -5.06
CA ASP A 21 2.92 -22.84 -6.24
C ASP A 21 1.98 -22.75 -7.46
N ASN A 22 0.76 -22.26 -7.26
CA ASN A 22 -0.23 -22.15 -8.33
C ASN A 22 0.02 -20.86 -9.12
N PRO A 23 0.23 -20.93 -10.45
CA PRO A 23 0.47 -19.74 -11.24
C PRO A 23 -0.70 -18.75 -11.18
N ILE A 24 -0.37 -17.45 -11.14
CA ILE A 24 -1.35 -16.37 -11.31
C ILE A 24 -1.10 -15.65 -12.63
N THR A 25 -2.13 -15.59 -13.48
CA THR A 25 -2.11 -14.80 -14.70
C THR A 25 -2.59 -13.39 -14.40
N LEU A 26 -1.73 -12.42 -14.72
CA LEU A 26 -1.95 -11.01 -14.50
C LEU A 26 -2.68 -10.38 -15.69
N ASP A 27 -3.33 -9.24 -15.48
CA ASP A 27 -4.07 -8.54 -16.54
C ASP A 27 -3.18 -8.11 -17.71
N CYS A 28 -1.88 -7.92 -17.48
CA CYS A 28 -0.91 -7.64 -18.53
C CYS A 28 -0.57 -8.85 -19.43
N GLY A 29 -1.18 -10.02 -19.19
CA GLY A 29 -0.99 -11.26 -19.96
C GLY A 29 0.25 -12.06 -19.56
N ARG A 30 1.08 -11.55 -18.65
CA ARG A 30 2.18 -12.31 -18.03
C ARG A 30 1.66 -13.12 -16.84
N SER A 31 2.42 -14.12 -16.43
CA SER A 31 2.11 -14.94 -15.25
C SER A 31 3.29 -14.94 -14.28
N LEU A 32 2.97 -15.04 -12.98
CA LEU A 32 3.95 -15.46 -11.98
C LEU A 32 3.74 -16.97 -11.75
N PRO A 33 4.75 -17.82 -12.00
CA PRO A 33 4.59 -19.28 -11.90
C PRO A 33 4.39 -19.74 -10.45
N SER A 34 5.04 -19.07 -9.52
CA SER A 34 4.82 -19.15 -8.07
C SER A 34 5.08 -17.78 -7.45
N TYR A 35 4.55 -17.54 -6.26
CA TYR A 35 4.70 -16.28 -5.56
C TYR A 35 4.46 -16.43 -4.05
N ASP A 36 5.03 -15.49 -3.29
CA ASP A 36 4.86 -15.35 -1.86
C ASP A 36 3.92 -14.19 -1.55
N LEU A 37 3.01 -14.41 -0.61
CA LEU A 37 2.22 -13.36 0.03
C LEU A 37 2.61 -13.27 1.50
N VAL A 38 3.05 -12.09 1.92
CA VAL A 38 3.32 -11.78 3.33
C VAL A 38 2.12 -11.07 3.92
N TYR A 39 1.63 -11.58 5.04
CA TYR A 39 0.46 -11.04 5.73
C TYR A 39 0.60 -11.14 7.25
N GLU A 40 -0.21 -10.35 7.95
CA GLU A 40 -0.41 -10.38 9.38
C GLU A 40 -1.88 -10.58 9.71
N THR A 41 -2.13 -11.10 10.91
CA THR A 41 -3.47 -11.33 11.43
C THR A 41 -3.59 -10.81 12.85
N TYR A 42 -4.76 -10.28 13.20
CA TYR A 42 -5.03 -9.70 14.52
C TYR A 42 -6.40 -10.18 15.04
N GLY A 43 -6.45 -10.61 16.30
CA GLY A 43 -7.66 -11.24 16.87
C GLY A 43 -7.78 -12.73 16.52
N GLU A 44 -8.95 -13.31 16.76
CA GLU A 44 -9.20 -14.76 16.58
C GLU A 44 -10.33 -15.03 15.59
N LEU A 45 -10.08 -15.94 14.65
CA LEU A 45 -11.09 -16.42 13.69
C LEU A 45 -12.10 -17.32 14.41
N ASN A 46 -13.38 -16.99 14.30
CA ASN A 46 -14.44 -17.76 14.94
C ASN A 46 -14.71 -19.09 14.19
N ALA A 47 -15.42 -20.01 14.86
CA ALA A 47 -15.61 -21.37 14.38
C ALA A 47 -16.32 -21.47 13.02
N ASP A 48 -17.23 -20.54 12.71
CA ASP A 48 -17.93 -20.47 11.42
C ASP A 48 -17.25 -19.55 10.41
N LYS A 49 -16.08 -18.98 10.76
CA LYS A 49 -15.23 -18.09 9.95
C LYS A 49 -15.96 -16.86 9.42
N SER A 50 -17.01 -16.45 10.12
CA SER A 50 -17.86 -15.33 9.72
C SER A 50 -17.31 -13.97 10.14
N ASN A 51 -16.32 -13.90 11.06
CA ASN A 51 -15.80 -12.63 11.61
C ASN A 51 -14.51 -12.10 10.95
N ALA A 52 -14.13 -12.63 9.79
CA ALA A 52 -12.91 -12.19 9.12
C ALA A 52 -13.04 -10.82 8.44
N VAL A 53 -12.07 -9.92 8.61
CA VAL A 53 -12.02 -8.59 7.99
C VAL A 53 -10.71 -8.44 7.21
N LEU A 54 -10.79 -8.03 5.94
CA LEU A 54 -9.60 -7.75 5.12
C LEU A 54 -9.30 -6.25 5.13
N ILE A 55 -8.04 -5.90 5.44
CA ILE A 55 -7.50 -4.55 5.36
C ILE A 55 -6.63 -4.42 4.11
N CYS A 56 -7.04 -3.55 3.20
CA CYS A 56 -6.30 -3.22 2.00
C CYS A 56 -5.48 -1.94 2.23
N HIS A 57 -4.14 -2.06 2.16
CA HIS A 57 -3.25 -0.94 2.40
C HIS A 57 -3.23 0.08 1.24
N ALA A 58 -2.88 1.33 1.56
CA ALA A 58 -2.65 2.40 0.59
C ALA A 58 -1.25 2.30 -0.06
N LEU A 59 -0.88 3.28 -0.91
CA LEU A 59 0.33 3.27 -1.73
C LEU A 59 1.63 2.91 -0.97
N SER A 60 1.83 3.45 0.23
CA SER A 60 3.04 3.20 1.02
C SER A 60 2.81 2.39 2.29
N GLY A 61 1.63 1.78 2.43
CA GLY A 61 1.36 0.83 3.51
C GLY A 61 1.87 -0.56 3.15
N ASP A 62 1.74 -1.49 4.08
CA ASP A 62 2.15 -2.88 3.94
C ASP A 62 1.28 -3.79 4.82
N HIS A 63 1.69 -5.05 5.03
CA HIS A 63 0.98 -6.00 5.88
C HIS A 63 0.88 -5.53 7.34
N HIS A 64 1.79 -4.70 7.84
CA HIS A 64 1.87 -4.31 9.25
C HIS A 64 0.90 -3.16 9.58
N ALA A 65 -0.39 -3.50 9.66
CA ALA A 65 -1.46 -2.55 9.92
C ALA A 65 -1.61 -2.16 11.40
N ALA A 66 -1.23 -3.02 12.35
CA ALA A 66 -1.36 -2.75 13.79
C ALA A 66 -0.30 -3.46 14.63
N GLY A 67 -0.11 -3.02 15.88
CA GLY A 67 0.83 -3.64 16.81
C GLY A 67 2.28 -3.26 16.53
N TYR A 68 3.22 -4.04 17.06
CA TYR A 68 4.65 -3.81 16.97
C TYR A 68 5.37 -5.10 16.53
N HIS A 69 6.52 -5.01 15.88
CA HIS A 69 7.36 -6.20 15.61
C HIS A 69 8.33 -6.48 16.75
N ASP A 70 8.82 -5.42 17.40
CA ASP A 70 9.74 -5.50 18.52
C ASP A 70 9.35 -4.55 19.67
N MET A 71 9.75 -4.87 20.90
CA MET A 71 9.56 -4.01 22.07
C MET A 71 10.29 -2.66 21.95
N GLU A 72 11.33 -2.59 21.14
CA GLU A 72 12.12 -1.39 20.86
C GLU A 72 11.52 -0.51 19.77
N ASP A 73 10.50 -1.00 19.05
CA ASP A 73 9.85 -0.24 17.99
C ASP A 73 9.29 1.08 18.52
N LYS A 74 9.56 2.14 17.76
CA LYS A 74 9.14 3.51 18.13
C LYS A 74 7.72 3.82 17.70
N LYS A 75 7.15 3.05 16.76
CA LYS A 75 5.85 3.28 16.17
C LYS A 75 5.17 1.93 15.91
N PRO A 76 3.85 1.85 16.13
CA PRO A 76 3.11 0.66 15.73
C PRO A 76 2.83 0.66 14.22
N GLY A 77 2.12 -0.37 13.77
CA GLY A 77 1.59 -0.49 12.42
C GLY A 77 0.79 0.72 11.94
N TRP A 78 0.65 0.85 10.61
CA TRP A 78 0.24 2.09 9.96
C TRP A 78 -1.22 2.51 10.22
N TRP A 79 -2.07 1.62 10.73
CA TRP A 79 -3.46 1.88 11.11
C TRP A 79 -3.78 1.46 12.55
N ASP A 80 -2.78 1.40 13.42
CA ASP A 80 -2.96 0.95 14.81
C ASP A 80 -4.04 1.74 15.55
N SER A 81 -4.22 3.02 15.24
CA SER A 81 -5.29 3.84 15.85
C SER A 81 -6.72 3.34 15.58
N ALA A 82 -6.93 2.53 14.54
CA ALA A 82 -8.23 1.98 14.18
C ALA A 82 -8.36 0.49 14.53
N ILE A 83 -7.26 -0.27 14.60
CA ILE A 83 -7.26 -1.72 14.75
C ILE A 83 -6.71 -2.11 16.13
N GLY A 84 -7.51 -2.83 16.91
CA GLY A 84 -7.09 -3.37 18.21
C GLY A 84 -8.25 -3.54 19.19
N PRO A 85 -7.98 -4.06 20.41
CA PRO A 85 -9.02 -4.33 21.39
C PRO A 85 -9.85 -3.09 21.74
N GLY A 86 -11.14 -3.11 21.43
CA GLY A 86 -12.08 -2.01 21.70
C GLY A 86 -11.96 -0.81 20.76
N LYS A 87 -11.11 -0.86 19.73
CA LYS A 87 -11.00 0.18 18.69
C LYS A 87 -12.11 0.01 17.63
N ALA A 88 -12.14 0.92 16.65
CA ALA A 88 -13.17 0.92 15.60
C ALA A 88 -13.25 -0.41 14.82
N ILE A 89 -12.09 -1.02 14.57
CA ILE A 89 -11.95 -2.39 14.07
C ILE A 89 -11.50 -3.24 15.26
N ASP A 90 -12.47 -3.69 16.03
CA ASP A 90 -12.27 -4.35 17.33
C ASP A 90 -11.78 -5.79 17.16
N THR A 91 -10.52 -6.04 17.53
CA THR A 91 -9.90 -7.38 17.45
C THR A 91 -10.38 -8.34 18.55
N ASN A 92 -11.20 -7.88 19.51
CA ASN A 92 -11.94 -8.78 20.41
C ASN A 92 -13.13 -9.45 19.70
N GLN A 93 -13.56 -8.91 18.55
CA GLN A 93 -14.73 -9.36 17.81
C GLN A 93 -14.38 -9.88 16.41
N PHE A 94 -13.42 -9.25 15.75
CA PHE A 94 -13.04 -9.55 14.38
C PHE A 94 -11.65 -10.20 14.29
N PHE A 95 -11.52 -11.11 13.33
CA PHE A 95 -10.24 -11.61 12.86
C PHE A 95 -9.79 -10.76 11.68
N VAL A 96 -8.84 -9.88 11.92
CA VAL A 96 -8.38 -8.91 10.93
C VAL A 96 -7.17 -9.47 10.19
N VAL A 97 -7.18 -9.37 8.86
CA VAL A 97 -6.08 -9.81 7.97
C VAL A 97 -5.59 -8.61 7.18
N SER A 98 -4.28 -8.41 7.14
CA SER A 98 -3.62 -7.36 6.35
C SER A 98 -2.42 -7.96 5.62
N LEU A 99 -2.33 -7.77 4.31
CA LEU A 99 -1.26 -8.33 3.48
C LEU A 99 -0.46 -7.23 2.77
N ASN A 100 0.78 -7.55 2.39
CA ASN A 100 1.53 -6.77 1.43
C ASN A 100 1.18 -7.29 0.02
N ASN A 101 0.80 -6.39 -0.87
CA ASN A 101 0.41 -6.77 -2.23
C ASN A 101 1.58 -7.28 -3.08
N LEU A 102 1.27 -8.09 -4.11
CA LEU A 102 2.22 -8.45 -5.16
C LEU A 102 2.78 -7.19 -5.83
N GLY A 103 4.08 -7.17 -6.12
CA GLY A 103 4.77 -5.97 -6.60
C GLY A 103 5.15 -4.99 -5.49
N GLY A 104 4.79 -5.25 -4.23
CA GLY A 104 5.24 -4.49 -3.06
C GLY A 104 6.71 -4.79 -2.69
N CYS A 105 7.22 -4.09 -1.68
CA CYS A 105 8.61 -4.21 -1.22
C CYS A 105 8.75 -4.63 0.26
N LYS A 106 7.68 -5.16 0.84
CA LYS A 106 7.60 -5.59 2.25
C LYS A 106 7.28 -7.07 2.37
N GLY A 107 8.08 -7.89 1.69
CA GLY A 107 8.07 -9.34 1.81
C GLY A 107 7.44 -10.08 0.63
N SER A 108 6.17 -9.78 0.30
CA SER A 108 5.49 -10.43 -0.84
C SER A 108 6.24 -10.26 -2.16
N THR A 109 6.07 -11.21 -3.08
CA THR A 109 6.78 -11.24 -4.36
C THR A 109 6.62 -9.93 -5.12
N GLY A 110 7.76 -9.29 -5.43
CA GLY A 110 7.83 -7.99 -6.09
C GLY A 110 9.18 -7.75 -6.78
N PRO A 111 9.50 -6.51 -7.17
CA PRO A 111 10.76 -6.17 -7.85
C PRO A 111 12.03 -6.63 -7.13
N ASN A 112 12.01 -6.65 -5.79
CA ASN A 112 13.18 -7.05 -4.99
C ASN A 112 13.28 -8.56 -4.77
N SER A 113 12.31 -9.34 -5.24
CA SER A 113 12.33 -10.79 -5.15
C SER A 113 13.21 -11.42 -6.25
N ILE A 114 13.68 -12.64 -5.99
CA ILE A 114 14.39 -13.43 -7.00
C ILE A 114 13.36 -13.96 -8.01
N ASN A 115 13.65 -13.75 -9.29
CA ASN A 115 12.91 -14.36 -10.39
C ASN A 115 13.32 -15.84 -10.51
N PRO A 116 12.38 -16.79 -10.33
CA PRO A 116 12.68 -18.22 -10.40
C PRO A 116 13.12 -18.69 -11.80
N GLU A 117 12.82 -17.95 -12.86
CA GLU A 117 13.22 -18.29 -14.23
C GLU A 117 14.66 -17.87 -14.56
N THR A 118 15.15 -16.79 -13.94
CA THR A 118 16.46 -16.20 -14.27
C THR A 118 17.46 -16.28 -13.13
N GLU A 119 17.02 -16.67 -11.93
CA GLU A 119 17.79 -16.68 -10.67
C GLU A 119 18.39 -15.31 -10.29
N LYS A 120 17.82 -14.22 -10.83
CA LYS A 120 18.23 -12.83 -10.55
C LYS A 120 17.08 -12.07 -9.94
N ILE A 121 17.38 -10.97 -9.24
CA ILE A 121 16.35 -10.03 -8.77
C ILE A 121 15.50 -9.57 -9.97
N TYR A 122 14.17 -9.55 -9.82
CA TYR A 122 13.27 -9.10 -10.88
C TYR A 122 13.58 -7.68 -11.36
N GLY A 123 13.78 -6.74 -10.44
CA GLY A 123 13.95 -5.33 -10.74
C GLY A 123 12.83 -4.80 -11.66
N PRO A 124 13.15 -4.20 -12.81
CA PRO A 124 12.16 -3.67 -13.74
C PRO A 124 11.45 -4.77 -14.55
N ASP A 125 11.95 -6.01 -14.54
CA ASP A 125 11.34 -7.14 -15.26
C ASP A 125 10.14 -7.73 -14.54
N PHE A 126 9.86 -7.28 -13.30
CA PHE A 126 8.63 -7.63 -12.60
C PHE A 126 7.41 -7.19 -13.43
N PRO A 127 6.42 -8.06 -13.66
CA PRO A 127 5.27 -7.70 -14.49
C PRO A 127 4.47 -6.54 -13.86
N ILE A 128 3.90 -5.70 -14.72
CA ILE A 128 2.91 -4.71 -14.27
C ILE A 128 1.74 -5.44 -13.62
N VAL A 129 1.32 -4.96 -12.46
CA VAL A 129 0.15 -5.45 -11.72
C VAL A 129 -0.97 -4.40 -11.73
N THR A 130 -2.21 -4.87 -11.70
CA THR A 130 -3.40 -4.02 -11.53
C THR A 130 -4.04 -4.23 -10.15
N VAL A 131 -5.01 -3.39 -9.80
CA VAL A 131 -5.85 -3.61 -8.62
C VAL A 131 -6.63 -4.93 -8.71
N SER A 132 -7.08 -5.31 -9.92
CA SER A 132 -7.74 -6.60 -10.18
C SER A 132 -6.80 -7.77 -9.88
N ASP A 133 -5.53 -7.69 -10.27
CA ASP A 133 -4.53 -8.72 -9.93
C ASP A 133 -4.29 -8.85 -8.42
N TRP A 134 -4.31 -7.74 -7.69
CA TRP A 134 -4.26 -7.78 -6.23
C TRP A 134 -5.48 -8.45 -5.64
N VAL A 135 -6.69 -8.14 -6.10
CA VAL A 135 -7.91 -8.83 -5.63
C VAL A 135 -7.87 -10.32 -5.94
N LYS A 136 -7.34 -10.74 -7.10
CA LYS A 136 -7.13 -12.17 -7.42
C LYS A 136 -6.20 -12.83 -6.40
N SER A 137 -5.02 -12.28 -6.14
CA SER A 137 -4.07 -12.86 -5.17
C SER A 137 -4.61 -12.85 -3.73
N GLN A 138 -5.33 -11.78 -3.34
CA GLN A 138 -6.02 -11.69 -2.05
C GLN A 138 -7.14 -12.75 -1.92
N SER A 139 -7.82 -13.10 -3.01
CA SER A 139 -8.83 -14.16 -3.01
C SER A 139 -8.21 -15.55 -2.80
N VAL A 140 -7.02 -15.78 -3.34
CA VAL A 140 -6.24 -17.00 -3.05
C VAL A 140 -5.83 -17.04 -1.59
N LEU A 141 -5.38 -15.92 -1.01
CA LEU A 141 -5.10 -15.83 0.43
C LEU A 141 -6.35 -16.16 1.26
N ALA A 142 -7.52 -15.62 0.87
CA ALA A 142 -8.78 -15.92 1.54
C ALA A 142 -9.10 -17.43 1.51
N ASP A 143 -8.87 -18.09 0.37
CA ASP A 143 -9.07 -19.53 0.23
C ASP A 143 -8.11 -20.35 1.11
N GLN A 144 -6.84 -19.94 1.18
CA GLN A 144 -5.83 -20.60 2.03
C GLN A 144 -6.09 -20.41 3.53
N LEU A 145 -6.70 -19.29 3.92
CA LEU A 145 -7.20 -19.04 5.28
C LEU A 145 -8.58 -19.65 5.52
N GLU A 146 -9.15 -20.34 4.53
CA GLU A 146 -10.47 -20.97 4.54
C GLU A 146 -11.62 -19.97 4.82
N ILE A 147 -11.45 -18.72 4.40
CA ILE A 147 -12.41 -17.63 4.50
C ILE A 147 -13.20 -17.55 3.19
N THR A 148 -14.42 -18.09 3.21
CA THR A 148 -15.31 -18.08 2.05
C THR A 148 -15.94 -16.71 1.80
N GLN A 149 -16.27 -15.98 2.87
CA GLN A 149 -16.88 -14.66 2.82
C GLN A 149 -16.34 -13.74 3.93
N TRP A 150 -15.78 -12.59 3.54
CA TRP A 150 -15.35 -11.55 4.47
C TRP A 150 -16.55 -10.89 5.16
N ALA A 151 -16.44 -10.64 6.46
CA ALA A 151 -17.35 -9.76 7.18
C ALA A 151 -17.31 -8.34 6.59
N ALA A 152 -16.10 -7.85 6.33
CA ALA A 152 -15.86 -6.58 5.65
C ALA A 152 -14.53 -6.60 4.88
N VAL A 153 -14.46 -5.85 3.79
CA VAL A 153 -13.21 -5.45 3.13
C VAL A 153 -13.09 -3.93 3.25
N ILE A 154 -11.96 -3.45 3.79
CA ILE A 154 -11.79 -2.05 4.21
C ILE A 154 -10.49 -1.52 3.62
N GLY A 155 -10.53 -0.34 3.02
CA GLY A 155 -9.30 0.32 2.58
C GLY A 155 -9.45 1.81 2.31
N GLY A 156 -8.32 2.51 2.46
CA GLY A 156 -8.20 3.94 2.19
C GLY A 156 -7.36 4.22 0.94
N SER A 157 -7.72 5.24 0.15
CA SER A 157 -6.95 5.63 -1.05
C SER A 157 -6.80 4.44 -2.02
N LEU A 158 -5.59 4.02 -2.37
CA LEU A 158 -5.35 2.82 -3.18
C LEU A 158 -5.93 1.54 -2.53
N GLY A 159 -6.00 1.49 -1.20
CA GLY A 159 -6.69 0.44 -0.46
C GLY A 159 -8.20 0.45 -0.71
N GLY A 160 -8.79 1.65 -0.84
CA GLY A 160 -10.21 1.81 -1.16
C GLY A 160 -10.54 1.35 -2.58
N MET A 161 -9.61 1.56 -3.52
CA MET A 161 -9.73 1.01 -4.89
C MET A 161 -9.73 -0.52 -4.88
N GLN A 162 -8.87 -1.16 -4.06
CA GLN A 162 -8.89 -2.61 -3.86
C GLN A 162 -10.21 -3.09 -3.25
N ALA A 163 -10.71 -2.39 -2.22
CA ALA A 163 -11.98 -2.71 -1.59
C ALA A 163 -13.17 -2.60 -2.58
N LEU A 164 -13.19 -1.55 -3.41
CA LEU A 164 -14.17 -1.39 -4.48
C LEU A 164 -14.06 -2.53 -5.51
N GLN A 165 -12.85 -2.88 -5.93
CA GLN A 165 -12.63 -3.98 -6.88
C GLN A 165 -13.08 -5.32 -6.32
N TRP A 166 -12.88 -5.59 -5.02
CA TRP A 166 -13.43 -6.76 -4.34
C TRP A 166 -14.95 -6.83 -4.45
N ALA A 167 -15.62 -5.70 -4.17
CA ALA A 167 -17.07 -5.60 -4.23
C ALA A 167 -17.64 -5.86 -5.64
N ILE A 168 -16.90 -5.45 -6.67
CA ILE A 168 -17.27 -5.64 -8.08
C ILE A 168 -16.98 -7.08 -8.55
N SER A 169 -15.76 -7.58 -8.32
CA SER A 169 -15.30 -8.85 -8.86
C SER A 169 -15.86 -10.07 -8.13
N LEU A 170 -16.07 -9.96 -6.82
CA LEU A 170 -16.41 -11.09 -5.94
C LEU A 170 -17.59 -10.73 -5.01
N PRO A 171 -18.75 -10.29 -5.55
CA PRO A 171 -19.82 -9.68 -4.76
C PRO A 171 -20.44 -10.61 -3.70
N GLU A 172 -20.34 -11.93 -3.86
CA GLU A 172 -20.80 -12.91 -2.85
C GLU A 172 -19.82 -13.13 -1.70
N ARG A 173 -18.55 -12.74 -1.87
CA ARG A 173 -17.45 -13.06 -0.94
C ARG A 173 -17.19 -11.99 0.10
N LEU A 174 -18.08 -11.01 0.25
CA LEU A 174 -18.02 -10.00 1.28
C LEU A 174 -19.41 -9.47 1.66
N ARG A 175 -19.65 -9.17 2.94
CA ARG A 175 -20.93 -8.62 3.42
C ARG A 175 -20.93 -7.09 3.49
N HIS A 176 -19.77 -6.49 3.76
CA HIS A 176 -19.60 -5.04 3.85
C HIS A 176 -18.34 -4.61 3.11
N VAL A 177 -18.36 -3.40 2.56
CA VAL A 177 -17.19 -2.78 1.95
C VAL A 177 -17.09 -1.34 2.41
N LEU A 178 -15.90 -0.93 2.85
CA LEU A 178 -15.62 0.43 3.31
C LEU A 178 -14.56 1.04 2.38
N ILE A 179 -14.98 2.03 1.60
CA ILE A 179 -14.18 2.67 0.54
C ILE A 179 -13.86 4.10 0.98
N ILE A 180 -12.69 4.28 1.59
CA ILE A 180 -12.34 5.55 2.24
C ILE A 180 -11.42 6.38 1.33
N ALA A 181 -11.80 7.62 1.03
CA ALA A 181 -10.96 8.57 0.29
C ALA A 181 -10.37 8.00 -1.02
N ALA A 182 -11.19 7.27 -1.77
CA ALA A 182 -10.83 6.66 -3.05
C ALA A 182 -11.79 7.13 -4.15
N ALA A 183 -11.39 6.90 -5.40
CA ALA A 183 -12.20 7.21 -6.58
C ALA A 183 -12.20 5.99 -7.52
N PRO A 184 -13.26 5.80 -8.32
CA PRO A 184 -13.30 4.72 -9.31
C PRO A 184 -12.25 4.90 -10.41
N LYS A 185 -11.77 6.12 -10.65
CA LYS A 185 -10.58 6.40 -11.48
C LYS A 185 -9.92 7.70 -11.10
N LEU A 186 -8.65 7.83 -11.45
CA LEU A 186 -7.86 9.03 -11.18
C LEU A 186 -8.19 10.17 -12.14
N SER A 187 -8.13 11.40 -11.63
CA SER A 187 -8.20 12.61 -12.47
C SER A 187 -6.91 12.81 -13.26
N ALA A 188 -6.96 13.62 -14.31
CA ALA A 188 -5.78 14.01 -15.08
C ALA A 188 -4.68 14.63 -14.19
N GLN A 189 -5.06 15.40 -13.16
CA GLN A 189 -4.11 15.99 -12.22
C GLN A 189 -3.41 14.93 -11.37
N ASN A 190 -4.14 13.91 -10.90
CA ASN A 190 -3.54 12.82 -10.13
C ASN A 190 -2.54 12.03 -10.99
N ILE A 191 -2.91 11.72 -12.23
CA ILE A 191 -2.03 11.05 -13.20
C ILE A 191 -0.78 11.90 -13.47
N ALA A 192 -0.92 13.22 -13.60
CA ALA A 192 0.22 14.12 -13.80
C ALA A 192 1.20 14.11 -12.61
N PHE A 193 0.70 14.13 -11.37
CA PHE A 193 1.56 13.99 -10.18
C PHE A 193 2.32 12.66 -10.18
N ASN A 194 1.64 11.56 -10.49
CA ASN A 194 2.27 10.25 -10.59
C ASN A 194 3.34 10.21 -11.69
N GLU A 195 3.10 10.83 -12.85
CA GLU A 195 4.08 10.89 -13.93
C GLU A 195 5.32 11.71 -13.59
N VAL A 196 5.16 12.85 -12.90
CA VAL A 196 6.30 13.64 -12.43
C VAL A 196 7.13 12.84 -11.43
N ALA A 197 6.49 12.13 -10.51
CA ALA A 197 7.17 11.25 -9.55
C ALA A 197 7.96 10.13 -10.26
N ARG A 198 7.34 9.44 -11.22
CA ARG A 198 8.02 8.40 -12.01
C ARG A 198 9.17 8.96 -12.84
N THR A 199 8.99 10.13 -13.43
CA THR A 199 10.05 10.81 -14.20
C THR A 199 11.23 11.18 -13.31
N ALA A 200 10.97 11.69 -12.10
CA ALA A 200 12.02 12.00 -11.13
C ALA A 200 12.85 10.76 -10.76
N ILE A 201 12.19 9.62 -10.52
CA ILE A 201 12.86 8.34 -10.25
C ILE A 201 13.71 7.89 -11.44
N LYS A 202 13.14 7.86 -12.65
CA LYS A 202 13.84 7.40 -13.86
C LYS A 202 15.00 8.30 -14.28
N ALA A 203 14.97 9.58 -13.91
CA ALA A 203 16.04 10.54 -14.21
C ALA A 203 17.19 10.49 -13.20
N ASP A 204 17.07 9.73 -12.12
CA ASP A 204 18.15 9.54 -11.15
C ASP A 204 19.30 8.75 -11.80
N PRO A 205 20.55 9.26 -11.77
CA PRO A 205 21.71 8.53 -12.30
C PRO A 205 21.90 7.14 -11.70
N ASP A 206 21.50 6.95 -10.44
CA ASP A 206 21.57 5.67 -9.73
C ASP A 206 20.38 4.75 -10.06
N PHE A 207 19.47 5.12 -10.97
CA PHE A 207 18.33 4.27 -11.35
C PHE A 207 18.74 3.06 -12.19
N HIS A 208 19.75 3.19 -13.05
CA HIS A 208 20.25 2.09 -13.91
C HIS A 208 19.13 1.32 -14.65
N ASP A 209 18.18 2.04 -15.25
CA ASP A 209 17.00 1.47 -15.92
C ASP A 209 16.16 0.52 -15.05
N GLY A 210 16.24 0.68 -13.72
CA GLY A 210 15.58 -0.16 -12.72
C GLY A 210 16.45 -1.29 -12.18
N HIS A 211 17.65 -1.52 -12.72
CA HIS A 211 18.58 -2.57 -12.29
C HIS A 211 19.58 -2.12 -11.21
N TYR A 212 19.29 -1.05 -10.47
CA TYR A 212 20.17 -0.44 -9.47
C TYR A 212 20.70 -1.40 -8.38
N ALA A 213 19.94 -2.45 -8.05
CA ALA A 213 20.39 -3.48 -7.10
C ALA A 213 21.64 -4.24 -7.61
N ALA A 214 21.78 -4.45 -8.92
CA ALA A 214 22.96 -5.07 -9.51
C ALA A 214 24.20 -4.16 -9.52
N HIS A 215 24.01 -2.88 -9.20
CA HIS A 215 25.04 -1.85 -9.12
C HIS A 215 25.32 -1.41 -7.67
N ASP A 216 24.77 -2.12 -6.68
CA ASP A 216 24.89 -1.80 -5.24
C ASP A 216 24.52 -0.33 -4.91
N THR A 217 23.54 0.22 -5.64
CA THR A 217 23.08 1.60 -5.48
C THR A 217 21.55 1.68 -5.37
N LEU A 218 21.05 2.87 -5.03
CA LEU A 218 19.63 3.18 -4.92
C LEU A 218 19.37 4.56 -5.52
N PRO A 219 18.30 4.77 -6.31
CA PRO A 219 17.91 6.08 -6.85
C PRO A 219 17.29 6.97 -5.77
N ARG A 220 18.08 7.32 -4.75
CA ARG A 220 17.63 8.01 -3.54
C ARG A 220 17.12 9.41 -3.83
N HIS A 221 17.74 10.11 -4.78
CA HIS A 221 17.35 11.47 -5.09
C HIS A 221 15.99 11.49 -5.81
N GLY A 222 15.84 10.67 -6.84
CA GLY A 222 14.61 10.53 -7.61
C GLY A 222 13.44 10.01 -6.79
N LEU A 223 13.65 8.93 -6.02
CA LEU A 223 12.62 8.41 -5.09
C LEU A 223 12.31 9.42 -3.98
N GLY A 224 13.32 10.15 -3.52
CA GLY A 224 13.15 11.20 -2.54
C GLY A 224 12.27 12.35 -3.02
N LEU A 225 12.47 12.80 -4.27
CA LEU A 225 11.63 13.82 -4.91
C LEU A 225 10.20 13.31 -5.14
N ALA A 226 10.05 12.07 -5.62
CA ALA A 226 8.74 11.43 -5.75
C ALA A 226 7.98 11.42 -4.42
N ARG A 227 8.66 11.07 -3.32
CA ARG A 227 8.07 11.09 -1.99
C ARG A 227 7.67 12.50 -1.55
N MET A 228 8.52 13.50 -1.76
CA MET A 228 8.20 14.88 -1.41
C MET A 228 6.95 15.36 -2.15
N LEU A 229 6.85 15.07 -3.45
CA LEU A 229 5.69 15.42 -4.26
C LEU A 229 4.40 14.78 -3.72
N GLY A 230 4.43 13.48 -3.43
CA GLY A 230 3.28 12.79 -2.83
C GLY A 230 2.93 13.34 -1.45
N HIS A 231 3.92 13.63 -0.61
CA HIS A 231 3.67 14.15 0.75
C HIS A 231 3.03 15.54 0.75
N ILE A 232 3.28 16.34 -0.29
CA ILE A 232 2.61 17.63 -0.48
C ILE A 232 1.11 17.43 -0.78
N THR A 233 0.74 16.42 -1.55
CA THR A 233 -0.66 16.19 -1.93
C THR A 233 -1.51 15.53 -0.84
N TYR A 234 -0.89 15.03 0.23
CA TYR A 234 -1.58 14.35 1.34
C TYR A 234 -2.00 15.27 2.48
N LEU A 235 -1.49 16.49 2.54
CA LEU A 235 -1.79 17.47 3.58
C LEU A 235 -2.60 18.62 2.99
N SER A 236 -3.58 19.11 3.75
CA SER A 236 -4.31 20.32 3.35
C SER A 236 -3.43 21.56 3.50
N ASP A 237 -3.73 22.59 2.71
CA ASP A 237 -3.06 23.90 2.81
C ASP A 237 -3.18 24.49 4.22
N GLU A 238 -4.35 24.33 4.86
CA GLU A 238 -4.59 24.78 6.24
C GLU A 238 -3.68 24.05 7.23
N ALA A 239 -3.59 22.71 7.17
CA ALA A 239 -2.74 21.94 8.07
C ALA A 239 -1.25 22.24 7.87
N MET A 240 -0.82 22.49 6.63
CA MET A 240 0.55 22.95 6.36
C MET A 240 0.79 24.35 6.92
N GLY A 241 -0.17 25.26 6.74
CA GLY A 241 -0.12 26.63 7.24
C GLY A 241 -0.03 26.70 8.76
N GLU A 242 -0.87 25.94 9.47
CA GLU A 242 -0.86 25.87 10.94
C GLU A 242 0.42 25.24 11.48
N LYS A 243 0.92 24.19 10.83
CA LYS A 243 2.07 23.43 11.33
C LYS A 243 3.42 24.08 11.07
N PHE A 244 3.57 24.76 9.93
CA PHE A 244 4.86 25.29 9.50
C PHE A 244 4.84 26.78 9.15
N GLY A 245 3.71 27.30 8.67
CA GLY A 245 3.58 28.68 8.20
C GLY A 245 4.74 29.10 7.30
N ARG A 246 5.42 30.18 7.70
CA ARG A 246 6.67 30.67 7.07
C ARG A 246 7.85 30.63 8.05
N GLU A 247 7.81 29.71 9.01
CA GLU A 247 8.83 29.65 10.05
C GLU A 247 10.20 29.25 9.49
N LEU A 248 11.22 30.01 9.91
CA LEU A 248 12.62 29.77 9.54
C LEU A 248 13.24 28.76 10.50
N ARG A 249 14.13 27.91 9.97
CA ARG A 249 14.84 26.89 10.74
C ARG A 249 15.88 27.49 11.70
N THR A 250 16.63 28.49 11.23
CA THR A 250 17.70 29.16 11.99
C THR A 250 17.35 30.59 12.39
N GLY A 251 16.14 31.06 12.06
CA GLY A 251 15.71 32.44 12.30
C GLY A 251 16.26 33.46 11.29
N THR A 252 17.07 33.04 10.32
CA THR A 252 17.67 33.89 9.29
C THR A 252 17.47 33.30 7.91
N ILE A 253 17.33 34.16 6.90
CA ILE A 253 17.33 33.76 5.49
C ILE A 253 18.79 33.74 5.02
N ASN A 254 19.24 32.61 4.49
CA ASN A 254 20.65 32.41 4.13
C ASN A 254 20.93 32.74 2.65
N TYR A 255 19.91 33.16 1.88
CA TYR A 255 19.99 33.59 0.47
C TYR A 255 20.77 32.60 -0.43
N GLY A 256 20.59 31.31 -0.18
CA GLY A 256 21.16 30.19 -0.94
C GLY A 256 20.10 29.14 -1.25
N TYR A 257 20.54 27.96 -1.70
CA TYR A 257 19.65 26.81 -1.97
C TYR A 257 19.59 25.80 -0.79
N ASP A 258 20.16 26.18 0.35
CA ASP A 258 20.08 25.42 1.59
C ASP A 258 18.72 25.59 2.28
N VAL A 259 18.49 24.81 3.33
CA VAL A 259 17.21 24.78 4.06
C VAL A 259 17.07 26.03 4.92
N ASP A 260 16.14 26.90 4.55
CA ASP A 260 15.78 28.10 5.31
C ASP A 260 14.47 27.88 6.07
N PHE A 261 13.51 27.16 5.51
CA PHE A 261 12.18 26.98 6.10
C PHE A 261 11.98 25.64 6.79
N GLN A 262 11.14 25.62 7.84
CA GLN A 262 10.79 24.39 8.55
C GLN A 262 10.14 23.33 7.64
N ILE A 263 9.29 23.76 6.69
CA ILE A 263 8.67 22.86 5.71
C ILE A 263 9.70 22.16 4.80
N GLU A 264 10.76 22.87 4.38
CA GLU A 264 11.84 22.29 3.58
C GLU A 264 12.60 21.23 4.37
N SER A 265 12.91 21.52 5.64
CA SER A 265 13.54 20.56 6.55
C SER A 265 12.67 19.33 6.75
N TYR A 266 11.36 19.53 6.93
CA TYR A 266 10.39 18.46 7.12
C TYR A 266 10.30 17.55 5.89
N LEU A 267 10.16 18.12 4.69
CA LEU A 267 10.06 17.36 3.45
C LEU A 267 11.34 16.57 3.18
N ARG A 268 12.53 17.18 3.38
CA ARG A 268 13.82 16.46 3.25
C ARG A 268 13.92 15.32 4.26
N TYR A 269 13.51 15.52 5.51
CA TYR A 269 13.51 14.44 6.52
C TYR A 269 12.55 13.30 6.21
N GLN A 270 11.31 13.60 5.79
CA GLN A 270 10.34 12.57 5.38
C GLN A 270 10.84 11.77 4.17
N SER A 271 11.48 12.46 3.23
CA SER A 271 12.12 11.88 2.05
C SER A 271 13.25 10.91 2.43
N SER A 272 14.22 11.34 3.23
CA SER A 272 15.35 10.51 3.66
C SER A 272 14.91 9.25 4.42
N ASN A 273 13.88 9.34 5.26
CA ASN A 273 13.36 8.14 5.95
C ASN A 273 12.61 7.18 5.02
N PHE A 274 11.99 7.69 3.95
CA PHE A 274 11.21 6.88 3.03
C PHE A 274 12.10 6.06 2.10
N VAL A 275 13.18 6.66 1.58
CA VAL A 275 14.09 5.99 0.63
C VAL A 275 14.83 4.79 1.21
N GLU A 276 14.97 4.70 2.54
CA GLU A 276 15.59 3.54 3.19
C GLU A 276 14.62 2.37 3.39
N ARG A 277 13.32 2.61 3.26
CA ARG A 277 12.29 1.60 3.59
C ARG A 277 11.36 1.26 2.45
N PHE A 278 11.50 1.92 1.30
CA PHE A 278 10.62 1.74 0.15
C PHE A 278 11.45 1.63 -1.12
N ASP A 279 10.97 0.83 -2.06
CA ASP A 279 11.67 0.50 -3.29
C ASP A 279 11.19 1.34 -4.48
N ALA A 280 12.11 1.75 -5.35
CA ALA A 280 11.81 2.62 -6.47
C ALA A 280 11.01 1.92 -7.56
N ASN A 281 11.36 0.70 -7.96
CA ASN A 281 10.60 -0.09 -8.93
C ASN A 281 9.18 -0.37 -8.42
N THR A 282 9.04 -0.69 -7.13
CA THR A 282 7.73 -0.83 -6.46
C THR A 282 6.90 0.45 -6.57
N TYR A 283 7.51 1.62 -6.35
CA TYR A 283 6.83 2.91 -6.50
C TYR A 283 6.33 3.12 -7.94
N LEU A 284 7.16 2.78 -8.95
CA LEU A 284 6.76 2.86 -10.35
C LEU A 284 5.56 1.94 -10.64
N LEU A 285 5.61 0.69 -10.17
CA LEU A 285 4.53 -0.28 -10.34
C LEU A 285 3.22 0.17 -9.70
N MET A 286 3.25 0.52 -8.41
CA MET A 286 2.03 0.85 -7.67
C MET A 286 1.39 2.16 -8.17
N THR A 287 2.18 3.13 -8.62
CA THR A 287 1.62 4.34 -9.24
C THR A 287 1.02 4.08 -10.62
N LYS A 288 1.49 3.06 -11.36
CA LYS A 288 0.82 2.59 -12.59
C LYS A 288 -0.46 1.82 -12.28
N ALA A 289 -0.48 0.97 -11.26
CA ALA A 289 -1.70 0.31 -10.81
C ALA A 289 -2.79 1.34 -10.43
N LEU A 290 -2.40 2.43 -9.76
CA LEU A 290 -3.25 3.60 -9.49
C LEU A 290 -3.79 4.25 -10.77
N ASP A 291 -2.92 4.56 -11.73
CA ASP A 291 -3.30 5.22 -12.99
C ASP A 291 -4.19 4.35 -13.88
N TYR A 292 -4.03 3.03 -13.83
CA TYR A 292 -4.79 2.09 -14.66
C TYR A 292 -6.13 1.66 -14.05
N PHE A 293 -6.40 1.99 -12.79
CA PHE A 293 -7.67 1.64 -12.17
C PHE A 293 -8.81 2.46 -12.78
N ASP A 294 -9.64 1.76 -13.56
CA ASP A 294 -10.90 2.25 -14.10
C ASP A 294 -11.84 1.05 -14.29
N PRO A 295 -12.60 0.65 -13.25
CA PRO A 295 -13.43 -0.55 -13.31
C PRO A 295 -14.64 -0.38 -14.25
N ALA A 296 -14.96 0.86 -14.66
CA ALA A 296 -16.06 1.13 -15.59
C ALA A 296 -15.67 0.85 -17.05
N LYS A 297 -14.37 0.77 -17.34
CA LYS A 297 -13.86 0.58 -18.70
C LYS A 297 -14.36 -0.70 -19.37
N ASP A 298 -14.52 -1.77 -18.60
CA ASP A 298 -15.03 -3.06 -19.09
C ASP A 298 -16.57 -3.09 -19.22
N PHE A 299 -17.24 -1.99 -18.86
CA PHE A 299 -18.69 -1.81 -18.86
C PHE A 299 -19.11 -0.58 -19.67
N ASP A 300 -18.45 -0.36 -20.83
CA ASP A 300 -18.73 0.77 -21.74
C ASP A 300 -18.68 2.16 -21.05
N ASP A 301 -17.74 2.33 -20.10
CA ASP A 301 -17.60 3.53 -19.26
C ASP A 301 -18.83 3.85 -18.37
N ASP A 302 -19.76 2.90 -18.18
CA ASP A 302 -20.92 3.04 -17.31
C ASP A 302 -20.65 2.53 -15.88
N LEU A 303 -20.24 3.46 -15.02
CA LEU A 303 -20.01 3.18 -13.60
C LEU A 303 -21.26 2.64 -12.87
N THR A 304 -22.46 3.06 -13.28
CA THR A 304 -23.70 2.57 -12.65
C THR A 304 -23.89 1.09 -12.97
N ALA A 305 -23.66 0.70 -14.22
CA ALA A 305 -23.71 -0.70 -14.64
C ALA A 305 -22.63 -1.54 -13.94
N THR A 306 -21.40 -1.03 -13.84
CA THR A 306 -20.30 -1.70 -13.12
C THR A 306 -20.65 -2.00 -11.66
N MET A 307 -21.29 -1.04 -10.98
CA MET A 307 -21.61 -1.15 -9.55
C MET A 307 -22.93 -1.85 -9.27
N ALA A 308 -23.75 -2.12 -10.30
CA ALA A 308 -25.10 -2.67 -10.14
C ALA A 308 -25.14 -4.05 -9.46
N ASN A 309 -24.07 -4.84 -9.60
CA ASN A 309 -23.97 -6.19 -9.04
C ASN A 309 -23.33 -6.23 -7.64
N ILE A 310 -22.94 -5.08 -7.07
CA ILE A 310 -22.40 -5.03 -5.71
C ILE A 310 -23.50 -5.43 -4.72
N LYS A 311 -23.26 -6.50 -3.96
CA LYS A 311 -24.20 -7.01 -2.95
C LYS A 311 -23.87 -6.58 -1.52
N ALA A 312 -22.62 -6.24 -1.28
CA ALA A 312 -22.14 -5.78 0.00
C ALA A 312 -22.81 -4.45 0.40
N LYS A 313 -22.97 -4.22 1.70
CA LYS A 313 -23.31 -2.88 2.18
C LYS A 313 -22.10 -1.98 2.06
N CYS A 314 -22.24 -0.87 1.34
CA CYS A 314 -21.16 0.08 1.08
C CYS A 314 -21.16 1.23 2.09
N LEU A 315 -19.97 1.62 2.54
CA LEU A 315 -19.67 2.87 3.24
C LEU A 315 -18.56 3.62 2.50
#